data_AF-A0A9N7RGM2-F1
#
_entry.id   AF-A0A9N7RGM2-F1
#
_cell.length_a   1.000
_cell.length_b   1.000
_cell.length_c   1.000
_cell.angle_alpha   90.00
_cell.angle_beta   90.00
_cell.angle_gamma   90.00
#
_symmetry.space_group_name_H-M   'P 1'
#
loop_
_entity.id
_entity.type
_entity.pdbx_description
1 polymer ?
#
loop_
_entity_poly.entity_id
_entity_poly.type
_entity_poly.pdbx_seq_one_letter_code
_entity_poly.pdbx_strand_id
1 'polypeptide(L)'
;LTIYTMAAASPPSDPIISLQNQLVSTKLNENNFLVWEQQILVTIRGYDLLGFLTGDTPTPDKLTRDPTNGELTVNKAYLHWVRQDQLIASWLLSSLSESILITT
;
A
#
# COMPACT_ATOMS: atom_id res chain seq x y z
N LEU A 1 -6.91 4.43 -41.37
CA LEU A 1 -5.45 4.19 -41.25
C LEU A 1 -4.89 5.49 -40.67
N THR A 2 -4.71 5.63 -39.36
CA THR A 2 -3.72 4.94 -38.52
C THR A 2 -4.25 4.80 -37.10
N ILE A 3 -4.31 3.58 -36.56
CA ILE A 3 -4.52 3.34 -35.13
C ILE A 3 -3.16 3.47 -34.43
N TYR A 4 -3.00 4.49 -33.61
CA TYR A 4 -1.89 4.58 -32.68
C TYR A 4 -2.11 3.53 -31.59
N THR A 5 -1.58 2.33 -31.79
CA THR A 5 -1.39 1.40 -30.67
C THR A 5 -0.25 1.98 -29.83
N MET A 6 -0.62 2.79 -28.83
CA MET A 6 0.30 3.09 -27.75
C MET A 6 0.54 1.77 -27.03
N ALA A 7 1.70 1.15 -27.25
CA ALA A 7 2.23 0.22 -26.27
C ALA A 7 2.26 1.00 -24.95
N ALA A 8 1.37 0.65 -24.02
CA ALA A 8 1.42 1.19 -22.68
C ALA A 8 2.77 0.74 -22.11
N ALA A 9 3.77 1.62 -22.19
CA ALA A 9 4.96 1.50 -21.37
C ALA A 9 4.46 1.25 -19.95
N SER A 10 4.94 0.18 -19.29
CA SER A 10 4.70 0.03 -17.86
C SER A 10 4.97 1.38 -17.21
N PRO A 11 4.01 1.95 -16.46
CA PRO A 11 4.29 3.18 -15.73
C PRO A 11 5.54 2.95 -14.88
N PRO A 12 6.40 3.97 -14.71
CA PRO A 12 7.50 3.87 -13.75
C PRO A 12 6.89 3.36 -12.44
N SER A 13 7.38 2.22 -11.96
CA SER A 13 6.93 1.71 -10.68
C SER A 13 7.39 2.73 -9.65
N ASP A 14 6.45 3.43 -9.03
CA ASP A 14 6.75 4.35 -7.94
C ASP A 14 7.64 3.64 -6.91
N PRO A 15 8.57 4.33 -6.26
CA PRO A 15 9.42 3.69 -5.27
C PRO A 15 8.55 3.16 -4.11
N ILE A 16 8.86 1.94 -3.65
CA ILE A 16 8.24 1.39 -2.43
C ILE A 16 8.59 2.30 -1.25
N ILE A 17 7.58 2.75 -0.53
CA ILE A 17 7.73 3.62 0.64
C ILE A 17 7.69 2.77 1.90
N SER A 18 8.77 2.80 2.69
CA SER A 18 8.83 2.16 4.01
C SER A 18 8.49 3.17 5.11
N LEU A 19 7.45 2.87 5.89
CA LEU A 19 7.03 3.67 7.05
C LEU A 19 7.71 3.23 8.36
N GLN A 20 8.64 2.28 8.31
CA GLN A 20 9.25 1.68 9.51
C GLN A 20 9.98 2.67 10.43
N ASN A 21 10.45 3.79 9.88
CA ASN A 21 11.09 4.87 10.66
C ASN A 21 10.12 6.01 11.03
N GLN A 22 8.84 5.91 10.68
CA GLN A 22 7.84 6.91 11.03
C GLN A 22 7.32 6.64 12.43
N LEU A 23 7.70 7.52 13.35
CA LEU A 23 7.32 7.46 14.76
C LEU A 23 5.82 7.75 14.92
N VAL A 24 5.03 6.69 15.14
CA VAL A 24 3.74 6.85 15.83
C VAL A 24 4.08 7.04 17.30
N SER A 25 4.02 8.29 17.77
CA SER A 25 4.52 8.69 19.09
C SER A 25 3.81 7.99 20.24
N THR A 26 2.64 7.37 20.00
CA THR A 26 1.91 6.63 21.02
C THR A 26 1.28 5.40 20.40
N LYS A 27 1.66 4.21 20.89
CA LYS A 27 0.99 2.98 20.48
C LYS A 27 -0.49 3.02 20.86
N LEU A 28 -1.37 2.53 19.98
CA LEU A 28 -2.80 2.48 20.23
C LEU A 28 -3.08 1.67 21.49
N ASN A 29 -3.88 2.22 22.40
CA ASN A 29 -4.44 1.60 23.59
C ASN A 29 -5.92 2.02 23.73
N GLU A 30 -6.60 1.50 24.75
CA GLU A 30 -8.04 1.70 24.96
C GLU A 30 -8.46 3.17 25.13
N ASN A 31 -7.52 4.06 25.48
CA ASN A 31 -7.81 5.45 25.87
C ASN A 31 -7.35 6.49 24.85
N ASN A 32 -6.66 6.10 23.78
CA ASN A 32 -6.00 7.06 22.87
C ASN A 32 -6.35 6.90 21.38
N PHE A 33 -7.43 6.17 21.06
CA PHE A 33 -7.83 5.88 19.67
C PHE A 33 -7.84 7.12 18.78
N LEU A 34 -8.51 8.20 19.19
CA LEU A 34 -8.62 9.42 18.38
C LEU A 34 -7.26 10.05 18.07
N VAL A 35 -6.34 10.06 19.04
CA VAL A 35 -4.99 10.64 18.87
C VAL A 35 -4.15 9.74 17.97
N TRP A 36 -4.22 8.43 18.17
CA TRP A 36 -3.54 7.44 17.33
C TRP A 36 -4.04 7.52 15.88
N GLU A 37 -5.35 7.56 15.66
CA GLU A 37 -5.96 7.63 14.34
C GLU A 37 -5.51 8.88 13.59
N GLN A 38 -5.50 10.04 14.26
CA GLN A 38 -5.00 11.28 13.68
C GLN A 38 -3.52 11.18 13.25
N GLN A 39 -2.67 10.57 14.07
CA GLN A 39 -1.25 10.37 13.72
C GLN A 39 -1.09 9.46 12.49
N ILE A 40 -1.85 8.36 12.42
CA ILE A 40 -1.86 7.45 11.28
C ILE A 40 -2.32 8.19 10.01
N LEU A 41 -3.45 8.91 10.08
CA LEU A 41 -4.03 9.62 8.95
C LEU A 41 -3.11 10.73 8.41
N VAL A 42 -2.49 11.52 9.29
CA VAL A 42 -1.55 12.59 8.87
C VAL A 42 -0.33 11.98 8.19
N THR A 43 0.24 10.93 8.77
CA THR A 43 1.42 10.26 8.21
C THR A 43 1.12 9.67 6.85
N ILE A 44 0.05 8.88 6.74
CA ILE A 44 -0.26 8.15 5.49
C ILE A 44 -0.66 9.09 4.35
N ARG A 45 -1.32 10.22 4.66
CA ARG A 45 -1.59 11.30 3.69
C ARG A 45 -0.31 11.97 3.21
N GLY A 46 0.66 12.18 4.11
CA GLY A 46 1.97 12.77 3.76
C GLY A 46 2.76 11.95 2.73
N TYR A 47 2.48 10.65 2.64
CA TYR A 47 3.10 9.72 1.68
C TYR A 47 2.20 9.38 0.49
N ASP A 48 1.01 9.97 0.39
CA ASP A 48 0.00 9.65 -0.63
C ASP A 48 -0.43 8.17 -0.64
N LEU A 49 -0.44 7.54 0.54
CA LEU A 49 -0.76 6.12 0.71
C LEU A 49 -2.18 5.89 1.25
N LEU A 50 -2.97 6.94 1.49
CA LEU A 50 -4.31 6.84 2.10
C LEU A 50 -5.24 5.91 1.28
N GLY A 51 -5.11 5.91 -0.04
CA GLY A 51 -5.90 5.07 -0.93
C GLY A 51 -5.77 3.56 -0.67
N PHE A 52 -4.67 3.10 -0.05
CA PHE A 52 -4.53 1.71 0.38
C PHE A 52 -5.43 1.37 1.58
N LEU A 53 -5.76 2.35 2.44
CA LEU A 53 -6.67 2.13 3.56
C LEU A 53 -8.14 2.29 3.17
N THR A 54 -8.44 3.23 2.27
CA THR A 54 -9.81 3.50 1.83
C THR A 54 -10.28 2.56 0.72
N GLY A 55 -9.34 1.89 0.04
CA GLY A 55 -9.61 1.08 -1.15
C GLY A 55 -9.66 1.89 -2.45
N ASP A 56 -9.37 3.20 -2.38
CA ASP A 56 -9.31 4.06 -3.57
C ASP A 56 -8.10 3.76 -4.47
N THR A 57 -7.06 3.11 -3.93
CA THR A 57 -5.94 2.60 -4.74
C THR A 57 -6.32 1.24 -5.33
N PRO A 58 -6.66 1.15 -6.63
CA PRO A 58 -7.15 -0.08 -7.22
C PRO A 58 -6.06 -1.15 -7.25
N THR A 59 -6.41 -2.38 -6.91
CA THR A 59 -5.54 -3.54 -7.07
C THR A 59 -5.31 -3.82 -8.56
N PRO A 60 -4.07 -3.85 -9.05
CA PRO A 60 -3.79 -4.21 -10.44
C PRO A 60 -4.12 -5.68 -10.71
N ASP A 61 -4.39 -6.02 -11.98
CA ASP A 61 -4.57 -7.42 -12.36
C ASP A 61 -3.33 -8.25 -12.03
N LYS A 62 -3.53 -9.43 -11.43
CA LYS A 62 -2.44 -10.32 -11.02
C LYS A 62 -1.60 -10.82 -12.19
N LEU A 63 -2.24 -11.06 -13.33
CA LEU A 63 -1.61 -11.54 -14.55
C LEU A 63 -1.77 -10.50 -15.65
N THR A 64 -0.73 -10.33 -16.46
CA THR A 64 -0.77 -9.52 -17.67
C THR A 64 -0.26 -10.35 -18.84
N ARG A 65 -0.74 -10.04 -20.05
CA ARG A 65 -0.30 -10.71 -21.26
C ARG A 65 0.96 -10.04 -21.81
N ASP A 66 2.00 -10.81 -22.03
CA ASP A 66 3.21 -10.32 -22.68
C ASP A 66 2.90 -9.97 -24.15
N PRO A 67 3.22 -8.75 -24.60
CA PRO A 67 2.90 -8.29 -25.95
C PRO A 67 3.75 -8.96 -27.04
N THR A 68 4.85 -9.62 -26.68
CA THR A 68 5.79 -10.25 -27.63
C THR A 68 5.45 -11.71 -27.92
N ASN A 69 5.04 -12.49 -26.92
CA ASN A 69 4.77 -13.92 -27.06
C ASN A 69 3.33 -14.33 -26.69
N GLY A 70 2.52 -13.42 -26.14
CA GLY A 70 1.13 -13.67 -25.77
C GLY A 70 0.94 -14.50 -24.49
N GLU A 71 2.03 -14.84 -23.79
CA GLU A 71 2.00 -15.61 -22.55
C GLU A 71 1.48 -14.77 -21.38
N LEU A 72 0.82 -15.43 -20.43
CA LEU A 72 0.42 -14.80 -19.17
C LEU A 72 1.60 -14.79 -18.21
N THR A 73 2.00 -13.60 -17.77
CA THR A 73 3.06 -13.40 -16.78
C THR A 73 2.51 -12.63 -15.58
N VAL A 74 3.19 -12.74 -14.43
CA VAL A 74 2.80 -11.99 -13.23
C VAL A 74 3.01 -10.50 -13.47
N ASN A 75 1.98 -9.71 -13.21
CA ASN A 75 2.05 -8.26 -13.34
C ASN A 75 2.95 -7.67 -12.25
N LYS A 76 3.99 -6.95 -12.67
CA LYS A 76 4.90 -6.26 -11.74
C LYS A 76 4.19 -5.20 -10.91
N ALA A 77 3.17 -4.53 -11.46
CA ALA A 77 2.36 -3.56 -10.72
C ALA A 77 1.56 -4.23 -9.59
N TYR A 78 1.05 -5.45 -9.81
CA TYR A 78 0.39 -6.23 -8.75
C TYR A 78 1.39 -6.57 -7.64
N LEU A 79 2.59 -7.05 -7.98
CA LEU A 79 3.63 -7.34 -6.97
C LEU A 79 4.05 -6.08 -6.20
N HIS A 80 4.12 -4.94 -6.87
CA HIS A 80 4.40 -3.65 -6.24
C HIS A 80 3.30 -3.26 -5.25
N TRP A 81 2.04 -3.31 -5.69
CA TRP A 81 0.86 -3.02 -4.86
C TRP A 81 0.83 -3.91 -3.61
N VAL A 82 1.03 -5.22 -3.77
CA VAL A 82 1.07 -6.17 -2.64
C VAL A 82 2.19 -5.82 -1.66
N ARG A 83 3.39 -5.47 -2.14
CA ARG A 83 4.49 -5.09 -1.23
C ARG A 83 4.17 -3.81 -0.45
N GLN A 84 3.61 -2.80 -1.10
CA GLN A 84 3.24 -1.55 -0.44
C GLN A 84 2.14 -1.77 0.60
N ASP A 85 1.10 -2.52 0.25
CA ASP A 85 0.00 -2.91 1.13
C ASP A 85 0.51 -3.63 2.40
N GLN A 86 1.37 -4.63 2.24
CA GLN A 86 1.92 -5.39 3.36
C GLN A 86 2.85 -4.57 4.25
N LEU A 87 3.58 -3.60 3.70
CA LEU A 87 4.39 -2.67 4.51
C LEU A 87 3.53 -1.71 5.33
N ILE A 88 2.42 -1.22 4.75
CA ILE A 88 1.45 -0.39 5.48
C ILE A 88 0.83 -1.22 6.61
N ALA A 89 0.40 -2.46 6.34
CA ALA A 89 -0.16 -3.35 7.35
C ALA A 89 0.85 -3.65 8.48
N SER A 90 2.10 -3.95 8.14
CA SER A 90 3.17 -4.17 9.11
C SER A 90 3.41 -2.95 10.00
N TRP A 91 3.42 -1.75 9.41
CA TRP A 91 3.56 -0.50 10.15
C TRP A 91 2.37 -0.25 11.09
N LEU A 92 1.13 -0.41 10.61
CA LEU A 92 -0.06 -0.30 11.44
C LEU A 92 -0.02 -1.26 12.62
N LEU A 93 0.33 -2.53 12.39
CA LEU A 93 0.46 -3.54 13.45
C LEU A 93 1.51 -3.14 14.50
N SER A 94 2.66 -2.60 14.06
CA SER A 94 3.71 -2.12 14.97
C SER A 94 3.27 -0.92 15.83
N SER A 95 2.25 -0.19 15.38
CA SER A 95 1.68 0.94 16.10
C SER A 95 0.65 0.54 17.17
N LEU A 96 0.31 -0.75 17.30
CA LEU A 96 -0.62 -1.23 18.31
C LEU A 96 0.11 -1.55 19.62
N SER A 97 -0.53 -1.33 20.77
CA SER A 97 -0.03 -1.82 22.07
C SER A 97 -0.31 -3.32 22.22
N GLU A 98 0.48 -3.99 23.05
CA GLU A 98 0.25 -5.39 23.43
C GLU A 98 -1.13 -5.59 24.09
N SER A 99 -1.65 -4.57 24.79
CA SER A 99 -2.95 -4.65 25.45
C SER A 99 -4.13 -4.80 24.49
N ILE A 100 -4.01 -4.36 23.23
CA ILE A 100 -5.04 -4.56 22.20
C ILE A 100 -4.81 -5.88 21.44
N LEU A 101 -3.55 -6.29 21.28
CA LEU A 101 -3.20 -7.55 20.62
C LEU A 101 -3.57 -8.78 21.46
N ILE A 102 -3.62 -8.62 22.78
CA ILE A 102 -4.01 -9.67 23.72
C ILE A 102 -5.51 -9.49 24.06
N THR A 103 -6.38 -10.02 23.21
CA THR A 103 -7.76 -10.30 23.61
C THR A 103 -7.86 -11.78 23.95
N THR A 104 -7.88 -12.10 25.25
CA THR A 104 -8.16 -13.45 25.80
C THR A 104 -9.65 -13.66 25.97
#